data_AF-A0A8J4FFZ1-F1
#
_entry.id   AF-A0A8J4FFZ1-F1
#
_cell.length_a   1.000
_cell.length_b   1.000
_cell.length_c   1.000
_cell.angle_alpha   90.00
_cell.angle_beta   90.00
_cell.angle_gamma   90.00
#
_symmetry.space_group_name_H-M   'P 1'
#
loop_
_entity.id
_entity.type
_entity.pdbx_description
1 polymer ?
#
loop_
_entity_poly.entity_id
_entity_poly.type
_entity_poly.pdbx_seq_one_letter_code
_entity_poly.pdbx_strand_id
1 'polypeptide(L)'
;MLCSRSVAAGHAAAPAYKEQGHRRCAVSLHSSRPKGGVGLSDSSISKLDAGEQTSSSSARGRTKATDSAAVSPHDRKGPKAQTRKRNPPPNVDAIDSGSGIDGLDELLADEHAVRQLRASLLSSLSAQHQQAIFSDQPPATPPNRAVNDSEAVSTDHHTSAKTTSRNSSSSSTSSTSKTTGSTVIAGGASASPLVILKKDKARLFVSGNPMVYGGAVDCVIARPPPDIGEPVLVADASRRPVGWGVFNPHSMFRVRLFQLQPEVDMNPGIALNVPALLQLRVRQAVELRRAMGLPCADTNVYRLINSEGDRLSGLVADVLGDTVVVQVVAGWVQRYRKDVESAIRSATGLSRIVWRPMWKILEEEGLQPPSKGEREAGKQEVEGEADEADEGELVEVREAGLRLLASPNGQKTGFYADQRDSRAFLAGLVRAQAAAGSPPALLDLCCYSGGFALAAAAAGAARVVGVDSSEPAVKLATANAQLNDLSATASFVRGDVSEFMKAAVAQGQQYDIVVLDPPKLAPDRNTLTRARIKYLRLNTLAMKLVRPGGLLMTCSCSGAMTQSGEFLVMVVEASQQVGRQATLLREAGAAPDHVLNPAYAEGEYLTNLTMRLL
;
A
#
# COMPACT_ATOMS: atom_id res chain seq x y z
N MET A 1 17.25 44.78 -27.17
CA MET A 1 16.33 45.77 -26.56
C MET A 1 16.12 45.29 -25.12
N LEU A 2 16.69 45.94 -24.10
CA LEU A 2 16.24 47.20 -23.49
C LEU A 2 14.80 47.12 -22.96
N CYS A 3 14.47 47.48 -21.72
CA CYS A 3 15.29 47.78 -20.53
C CYS A 3 14.35 48.01 -19.32
N SER A 4 14.74 47.67 -18.07
CA SER A 4 14.35 48.39 -16.82
C SER A 4 12.84 48.49 -16.43
N ARG A 5 12.40 48.74 -15.19
CA ARG A 5 13.04 49.06 -13.89
C ARG A 5 12.06 48.75 -12.73
N SER A 6 12.63 48.55 -11.55
CA SER A 6 12.07 48.73 -10.18
C SER A 6 11.14 49.96 -9.98
N VAL A 7 10.33 50.11 -8.91
CA VAL A 7 10.76 50.43 -7.51
C VAL A 7 9.60 50.31 -6.47
N ALA A 8 9.97 49.83 -5.27
CA ALA A 8 9.44 50.04 -3.89
C ALA A 8 7.93 49.98 -3.50
N ALA A 9 7.69 49.09 -2.51
CA ALA A 9 7.07 49.29 -1.19
C ALA A 9 6.21 50.54 -0.87
N GLY A 10 5.04 50.27 -0.27
CA GLY A 10 4.23 51.21 0.53
C GLY A 10 3.49 50.46 1.65
N HIS A 11 3.38 51.06 2.83
CA HIS A 11 2.83 50.44 4.05
C HIS A 11 1.30 50.63 4.20
N ALA A 12 0.71 49.74 5.02
CA ALA A 12 -0.44 49.95 5.91
C ALA A 12 -1.91 49.80 5.45
N ALA A 13 -2.71 49.38 6.45
CA ALA A 13 -4.16 49.48 6.62
C ALA A 13 -5.10 48.54 5.84
N ALA A 14 -5.64 47.55 6.55
CA ALA A 14 -6.94 46.96 6.26
C ALA A 14 -8.08 47.90 6.70
N PRO A 15 -9.29 47.72 6.16
CA PRO A 15 -10.46 47.64 7.05
C PRO A 15 -11.40 46.48 6.74
N ALA A 16 -12.16 46.07 7.76
CA ALA A 16 -13.11 44.97 7.71
C ALA A 16 -14.39 45.30 6.91
N TYR A 17 -14.98 44.28 6.28
CA TYR A 17 -16.36 44.33 5.79
C TYR A 17 -17.32 43.78 6.84
N LYS A 18 -18.38 44.55 7.14
CA LYS A 18 -19.46 44.19 8.07
C LYS A 18 -20.65 43.56 7.35
N GLU A 19 -21.36 42.72 8.09
CA GLU A 19 -22.61 42.07 7.70
C GLU A 19 -23.82 43.03 7.62
N GLN A 20 -24.73 42.74 6.68
CA GLN A 20 -26.19 42.84 6.81
C GLN A 20 -26.82 41.78 5.86
N GLY A 21 -27.92 41.08 6.14
CA GLY A 21 -28.68 40.98 7.38
C GLY A 21 -30.01 40.21 7.19
N HIS A 22 -30.41 39.45 8.23
CA HIS A 22 -31.78 39.02 8.56
C HIS A 22 -32.58 38.09 7.61
N ARG A 23 -33.02 36.95 8.18
CA ARG A 23 -34.46 36.64 8.35
C ARG A 23 -34.69 35.91 9.68
N ARG A 24 -35.83 36.19 10.33
CA ARG A 24 -36.21 35.69 11.66
C ARG A 24 -37.04 34.41 11.58
N CYS A 25 -36.94 33.56 12.59
CA CYS A 25 -38.09 32.87 13.20
C CYS A 25 -37.76 32.56 14.67
N ALA A 26 -38.72 32.73 15.58
CA ALA A 26 -38.53 32.55 17.02
C ALA A 26 -39.84 32.12 17.70
N VAL A 27 -39.79 31.12 18.59
CA VAL A 27 -40.88 30.79 19.53
C VAL A 27 -40.29 30.25 20.86
N SER A 28 -40.74 30.84 21.98
CA SER A 28 -40.83 30.33 23.38
C SER A 28 -39.72 29.42 23.93
N LEU A 29 -38.89 29.85 24.91
CA LEU A 29 -39.19 29.99 26.35
C LEU A 29 -39.75 28.74 27.04
N HIS A 30 -38.97 28.21 28.01
CA HIS A 30 -39.43 27.89 29.38
C HIS A 30 -38.26 28.00 30.38
N SER A 31 -38.57 28.34 31.63
CA SER A 31 -37.59 28.77 32.65
C SER A 31 -37.75 28.03 33.96
N SER A 32 -36.65 27.68 34.65
CA SER A 32 -36.65 27.57 36.11
C SER A 32 -35.24 27.69 36.73
N ARG A 33 -35.12 28.56 37.75
CA ARG A 33 -34.03 28.64 38.74
C ARG A 33 -34.66 28.50 40.13
N PRO A 34 -33.89 28.01 41.12
CA PRO A 34 -33.45 28.87 42.23
C PRO A 34 -31.93 28.75 42.45
N LYS A 35 -31.13 29.78 42.77
CA LYS A 35 -31.10 30.80 43.85
C LYS A 35 -30.51 30.32 45.20
N GLY A 36 -29.37 30.92 45.58
CA GLY A 36 -28.78 30.96 46.94
C GLY A 36 -27.59 30.00 47.16
N GLY A 37 -26.44 30.37 47.72
CA GLY A 37 -25.88 31.72 48.01
C GLY A 37 -24.98 31.78 49.26
N VAL A 38 -23.75 32.32 49.12
CA VAL A 38 -22.82 32.83 50.18
C VAL A 38 -22.25 31.77 51.16
N GLY A 39 -20.97 31.76 51.58
CA GLY A 39 -19.77 32.55 51.23
C GLY A 39 -18.64 32.33 52.26
N LEU A 40 -17.48 32.99 52.07
CA LEU A 40 -16.40 33.28 53.07
C LEU A 40 -15.70 32.06 53.73
N SER A 41 -14.45 31.71 53.36
CA SER A 41 -13.14 32.33 53.67
C SER A 41 -12.48 31.82 54.96
N ASP A 42 -11.31 31.16 54.87
CA ASP A 42 -10.28 31.28 55.91
C ASP A 42 -8.85 30.93 55.46
N SER A 43 -7.91 31.42 56.28
CA SER A 43 -6.50 31.80 56.11
C SER A 43 -5.36 30.75 55.99
N SER A 44 -4.14 31.28 55.76
CA SER A 44 -2.80 30.84 56.27
C SER A 44 -2.15 29.55 55.69
N ILE A 45 -0.87 29.43 55.26
CA ILE A 45 0.49 29.99 55.53
C ILE A 45 1.44 28.94 56.16
N SER A 46 2.74 29.02 55.79
CA SER A 46 3.94 28.22 56.18
C SER A 46 4.11 26.85 55.47
N LYS A 47 5.24 26.46 54.84
CA LYS A 47 6.72 26.64 55.00
C LYS A 47 7.37 25.90 56.17
N LEU A 48 8.34 25.03 55.84
CA LEU A 48 9.66 24.70 56.44
C LEU A 48 10.10 23.32 55.85
N ASP A 49 11.24 23.20 55.15
CA ASP A 49 12.60 22.86 55.65
C ASP A 49 12.74 21.42 56.19
N ALA A 50 13.90 20.75 56.22
CA ALA A 50 15.15 20.78 55.44
C ALA A 50 16.08 19.65 55.98
N GLY A 51 17.02 19.14 55.17
CA GLY A 51 18.13 18.25 55.62
C GLY A 51 17.74 16.80 55.95
N GLU A 52 18.69 15.85 56.06
CA GLU A 52 20.13 15.88 55.75
C GLU A 52 20.66 14.45 55.49
N GLN A 53 21.89 14.38 54.94
CA GLN A 53 22.95 13.35 55.00
C GLN A 53 22.70 12.07 55.85
N THR A 54 23.23 10.87 55.53
CA THR A 54 24.67 10.56 55.35
C THR A 54 24.96 9.26 54.59
N SER A 55 26.18 9.18 54.04
CA SER A 55 26.87 7.99 53.53
C SER A 55 27.06 6.84 54.54
N SER A 56 27.22 5.60 54.05
CA SER A 56 28.46 4.81 54.29
C SER A 56 28.52 3.50 53.48
N SER A 57 29.75 3.07 53.19
CA SER A 57 30.12 1.85 52.48
C SER A 57 30.53 0.73 53.43
N SER A 58 30.31 -0.54 53.07
CA SER A 58 31.19 -1.65 53.50
C SER A 58 31.11 -2.85 52.57
N ALA A 59 32.20 -3.62 52.50
CA ALA A 59 32.38 -4.80 51.66
C ALA A 59 32.85 -6.02 52.49
N ARG A 60 33.09 -7.16 51.80
CA ARG A 60 33.54 -8.51 52.26
C ARG A 60 32.38 -9.48 52.60
N GLY A 61 32.42 -10.76 52.21
CA GLY A 61 33.31 -11.45 51.26
C GLY A 61 33.44 -12.97 51.49
N ARG A 62 33.80 -13.74 50.42
CA ARG A 62 34.13 -15.20 50.38
C ARG A 62 32.93 -16.14 50.65
N THR A 63 32.85 -17.38 50.12
CA THR A 63 33.89 -18.39 49.78
C THR A 63 33.68 -19.18 48.47
N LYS A 64 34.74 -19.92 48.07
CA LYS A 64 34.82 -21.02 47.06
C LYS A 64 33.89 -22.21 47.46
N ALA A 65 33.63 -23.25 46.64
CA ALA A 65 34.51 -23.93 45.67
C ALA A 65 33.79 -24.72 44.54
N THR A 66 34.61 -25.28 43.66
CA THR A 66 34.30 -26.07 42.44
C THR A 66 34.10 -27.56 42.74
N ASP A 67 33.51 -28.31 41.80
CA ASP A 67 34.28 -29.30 41.00
C ASP A 67 33.48 -29.90 39.85
N SER A 68 34.21 -30.46 38.88
CA SER A 68 33.73 -30.90 37.57
C SER A 68 34.43 -32.19 37.13
N ALA A 69 33.72 -33.13 36.51
CA ALA A 69 34.33 -34.18 35.68
C ALA A 69 33.32 -34.79 34.68
N ALA A 70 33.79 -35.07 33.47
CA ALA A 70 33.07 -35.81 32.43
C ALA A 70 34.02 -36.76 31.70
N VAL A 71 33.59 -38.01 31.45
CA VAL A 71 34.33 -39.03 30.67
C VAL A 71 33.35 -39.97 29.92
N SER A 72 33.69 -40.34 28.69
CA SER A 72 33.07 -41.36 27.80
C SER A 72 34.03 -42.58 27.67
N PRO A 73 33.70 -43.79 27.09
CA PRO A 73 33.07 -43.96 25.75
C PRO A 73 32.39 -45.33 25.36
N HIS A 74 31.99 -45.42 24.06
CA HIS A 74 31.97 -46.59 23.12
C HIS A 74 30.94 -47.77 23.15
N ASP A 75 30.14 -47.82 22.05
CA ASP A 75 29.82 -48.92 21.11
C ASP A 75 29.23 -50.31 21.50
N ARG A 76 28.11 -50.67 20.83
CA ARG A 76 27.90 -51.93 20.04
C ARG A 76 26.60 -51.94 19.20
N LYS A 77 26.58 -52.72 18.10
CA LYS A 77 25.50 -52.80 17.07
C LYS A 77 24.54 -54.00 17.24
N GLY A 78 23.28 -53.90 16.80
CA GLY A 78 22.36 -55.05 16.55
C GLY A 78 20.95 -54.65 16.02
N PRO A 79 20.24 -55.41 15.14
CA PRO A 79 19.09 -54.88 14.36
C PRO A 79 17.74 -55.67 14.37
N LYS A 80 16.72 -55.10 13.68
CA LYS A 80 15.37 -55.65 13.28
C LYS A 80 14.24 -55.51 14.34
N ALA A 81 12.94 -55.45 14.04
CA ALA A 81 12.12 -55.63 12.80
C ALA A 81 10.81 -54.78 12.81
N GLN A 82 10.13 -54.68 11.65
CA GLN A 82 8.79 -54.08 11.49
C GLN A 82 7.65 -55.05 11.85
N THR A 83 6.52 -54.55 12.37
CA THR A 83 5.17 -55.13 12.12
C THR A 83 4.10 -54.03 12.04
N ARG A 84 3.14 -54.18 11.12
CA ARG A 84 1.96 -53.31 10.98
C ARG A 84 0.75 -53.93 11.69
N LYS A 85 -0.06 -53.13 12.37
CA LYS A 85 -1.49 -53.41 12.63
C LYS A 85 -2.33 -52.18 12.28
N ARG A 86 -3.51 -52.39 11.69
CA ARG A 86 -4.53 -51.37 11.41
C ARG A 86 -5.62 -51.46 12.49
N ASN A 87 -6.12 -50.31 12.94
CA ASN A 87 -7.37 -50.21 13.71
C ASN A 87 -8.48 -49.61 12.82
N PRO A 88 -9.77 -49.92 13.09
CA PRO A 88 -10.91 -49.33 12.38
C PRO A 88 -11.19 -47.88 12.82
N PRO A 89 -11.94 -47.09 12.03
CA PRO A 89 -12.26 -45.70 12.38
C PRO A 89 -13.30 -45.62 13.53
N PRO A 90 -13.22 -44.60 14.41
CA PRO A 90 -14.22 -44.37 15.44
C PRO A 90 -15.51 -43.74 14.88
N ASN A 91 -16.61 -43.97 15.60
CA ASN A 91 -17.95 -43.47 15.27
C ASN A 91 -18.09 -41.98 15.64
N VAL A 92 -18.80 -41.19 14.83
CA VAL A 92 -18.82 -39.72 14.91
C VAL A 92 -20.19 -39.18 15.34
N ASP A 93 -20.61 -39.52 16.57
CA ASP A 93 -21.84 -39.00 17.19
C ASP A 93 -21.68 -38.87 18.71
N ALA A 94 -20.86 -37.88 19.14
CA ALA A 94 -20.91 -37.21 20.45
C ALA A 94 -19.64 -36.33 20.63
N ILE A 95 -19.75 -35.02 20.36
CA ILE A 95 -18.82 -34.03 20.94
C ILE A 95 -19.66 -32.92 21.56
N ASP A 96 -19.48 -32.78 22.88
CA ASP A 96 -20.16 -31.80 23.71
C ASP A 96 -19.59 -30.39 23.50
N SER A 97 -20.43 -29.39 23.71
CA SER A 97 -20.16 -27.98 23.48
C SER A 97 -19.45 -27.33 24.67
N GLY A 98 -18.15 -27.61 24.86
CA GLY A 98 -17.47 -27.15 26.08
C GLY A 98 -15.94 -27.30 26.17
N SER A 99 -15.20 -27.26 25.06
CA SER A 99 -13.72 -27.06 24.96
C SER A 99 -13.26 -27.46 23.54
N GLY A 100 -12.17 -26.96 22.97
CA GLY A 100 -11.25 -25.89 23.39
C GLY A 100 -10.42 -25.43 22.18
N ILE A 101 -9.61 -24.37 22.33
CA ILE A 101 -8.75 -23.85 21.23
C ILE A 101 -7.32 -24.40 21.33
N ASP A 102 -7.02 -25.18 22.37
CA ASP A 102 -5.66 -25.58 22.75
C ASP A 102 -5.14 -26.84 22.03
N GLY A 103 -5.92 -27.43 21.11
CA GLY A 103 -5.54 -28.62 20.32
C GLY A 103 -5.24 -28.34 18.84
N LEU A 104 -5.38 -27.10 18.37
CA LEU A 104 -5.31 -26.81 16.94
C LEU A 104 -3.89 -26.95 16.36
N ASP A 105 -2.86 -26.68 17.17
CA ASP A 105 -1.46 -26.84 16.76
C ASP A 105 -1.06 -28.32 16.60
N GLU A 106 -1.62 -29.24 17.39
CA GLU A 106 -1.48 -30.70 17.15
C GLU A 106 -2.24 -31.14 15.90
N LEU A 107 -3.45 -30.61 15.67
CA LEU A 107 -4.25 -30.93 14.49
C LEU A 107 -3.59 -30.47 13.18
N LEU A 108 -2.82 -29.38 13.22
CA LEU A 108 -2.06 -28.85 12.09
C LEU A 108 -0.71 -29.56 11.86
N ALA A 109 -0.23 -30.32 12.85
CA ALA A 109 0.96 -31.17 12.70
C ALA A 109 0.65 -32.51 12.01
N ASP A 110 -0.60 -32.97 12.03
CA ASP A 110 -1.04 -34.19 11.34
C ASP A 110 -1.45 -33.93 9.87
N GLU A 111 -0.54 -34.21 8.94
CA GLU A 111 -0.80 -34.17 7.49
C GLU A 111 -2.05 -34.96 7.06
N HIS A 112 -2.40 -36.04 7.76
CA HIS A 112 -3.54 -36.88 7.41
C HIS A 112 -4.87 -36.21 7.80
N ALA A 113 -4.94 -35.62 9.00
CA ALA A 113 -6.09 -34.82 9.44
C ALA A 113 -6.32 -33.62 8.51
N VAL A 114 -5.25 -32.88 8.16
CA VAL A 114 -5.30 -31.74 7.23
C VAL A 114 -5.78 -32.17 5.83
N ARG A 115 -5.35 -33.34 5.32
CA ARG A 115 -5.83 -33.87 4.03
C ARG A 115 -7.31 -34.26 4.08
N GLN A 116 -7.79 -34.84 5.18
CA GLN A 116 -9.22 -35.18 5.34
C GLN A 116 -10.11 -33.95 5.42
N LEU A 117 -9.71 -32.92 6.20
CA LEU A 117 -10.39 -31.62 6.25
C LEU A 117 -10.46 -30.96 4.87
N ARG A 118 -9.36 -30.97 4.11
CA ARG A 118 -9.31 -30.42 2.76
C ARG A 118 -10.22 -31.17 1.78
N ALA A 119 -10.29 -32.50 1.88
CA ALA A 119 -11.21 -33.31 1.06
C ALA A 119 -12.68 -33.02 1.39
N SER A 120 -13.03 -32.86 2.66
CA SER A 120 -14.39 -32.51 3.09
C SER A 120 -14.79 -31.10 2.64
N LEU A 121 -13.91 -30.11 2.77
CA LEU A 121 -14.20 -28.74 2.31
C LEU A 121 -14.41 -28.69 0.78
N LEU A 122 -13.62 -29.44 0.02
CA LEU A 122 -13.78 -29.53 -1.44
C LEU A 122 -15.10 -30.20 -1.86
N SER A 123 -15.57 -31.22 -1.12
CA SER A 123 -16.88 -31.84 -1.42
C SER A 123 -18.04 -30.89 -1.09
N SER A 124 -17.98 -30.16 0.03
CA SER A 124 -18.99 -29.14 0.38
C SER A 124 -19.06 -28.00 -0.64
N LEU A 125 -17.91 -27.47 -1.08
CA LEU A 125 -17.84 -26.43 -2.11
C LEU A 125 -18.36 -26.92 -3.47
N SER A 126 -18.05 -28.17 -3.85
CA SER A 126 -18.57 -28.76 -5.08
C SER A 126 -20.10 -28.95 -5.05
N ALA A 127 -20.67 -29.31 -3.90
CA ALA A 127 -22.11 -29.44 -3.73
C ALA A 127 -22.83 -28.08 -3.81
N GLN A 128 -22.28 -27.05 -3.16
CA GLN A 128 -22.81 -25.67 -3.24
C GLN A 128 -22.75 -25.13 -4.68
N HIS A 129 -21.65 -25.38 -5.41
CA HIS A 129 -21.51 -24.97 -6.80
C HIS A 129 -22.52 -25.67 -7.73
N GLN A 130 -22.80 -26.96 -7.51
CA GLN A 130 -23.84 -27.68 -8.25
C GLN A 130 -25.25 -27.14 -7.97
N GLN A 131 -25.57 -26.78 -6.72
CA GLN A 131 -26.87 -26.17 -6.40
C GLN A 131 -27.07 -24.80 -7.08
N ALA A 132 -26.03 -23.97 -7.14
CA ALA A 132 -26.10 -22.67 -7.81
C ALA A 132 -26.35 -22.76 -9.33
N ILE A 133 -25.87 -23.82 -9.99
CA ILE A 133 -26.08 -24.05 -11.44
C ILE A 133 -27.54 -24.43 -11.74
N PHE A 134 -28.25 -25.07 -10.82
CA PHE A 134 -29.65 -25.47 -11.01
C PHE A 134 -30.67 -24.35 -10.74
N SER A 135 -30.29 -23.26 -10.05
CA SER A 135 -31.20 -22.15 -9.73
C SER A 135 -31.36 -21.09 -10.84
N ASP A 136 -30.54 -21.13 -11.90
CA ASP A 136 -30.37 -20.00 -12.84
C ASP A 136 -30.96 -20.28 -14.26
N GLN A 137 -31.98 -21.12 -14.34
CA GLN A 137 -32.75 -21.38 -15.59
C GLN A 137 -33.93 -20.40 -15.71
N PRO A 138 -34.05 -19.61 -16.78
CA PRO A 138 -35.20 -18.72 -16.97
C PRO A 138 -36.49 -19.50 -17.32
N PRO A 139 -37.68 -19.01 -16.93
CA PRO A 139 -38.93 -19.71 -17.18
C PRO A 139 -39.31 -19.75 -18.67
N ALA A 140 -39.82 -20.90 -19.12
CA ALA A 140 -40.19 -21.13 -20.51
C ALA A 140 -41.43 -20.31 -20.95
N THR A 141 -41.33 -19.63 -22.09
CA THR A 141 -42.45 -18.94 -22.75
C THR A 141 -43.51 -19.91 -23.28
N PRO A 142 -44.82 -19.63 -23.12
CA PRO A 142 -45.90 -20.45 -23.67
C PRO A 142 -46.06 -20.25 -25.19
N PRO A 143 -46.62 -21.24 -25.92
CA PRO A 143 -46.78 -21.17 -27.37
C PRO A 143 -47.94 -20.25 -27.76
N ASN A 144 -47.72 -19.35 -28.72
CA ASN A 144 -48.76 -18.46 -29.21
C ASN A 144 -49.53 -19.06 -30.40
N ARG A 145 -50.83 -18.83 -30.45
CA ARG A 145 -51.79 -19.53 -31.32
C ARG A 145 -52.10 -18.70 -32.56
N ALA A 146 -52.14 -19.33 -33.73
CA ALA A 146 -52.41 -18.63 -34.99
C ALA A 146 -53.87 -18.15 -35.10
N VAL A 147 -54.05 -16.95 -35.65
CA VAL A 147 -55.32 -16.45 -36.21
C VAL A 147 -55.00 -15.60 -37.45
N ASN A 148 -55.53 -15.98 -38.61
CA ASN A 148 -55.79 -15.05 -39.71
C ASN A 148 -57.24 -14.55 -39.55
N ASP A 149 -57.54 -13.30 -39.90
CA ASP A 149 -58.32 -13.00 -41.10
C ASP A 149 -58.61 -11.50 -41.29
N SER A 150 -58.85 -11.18 -42.55
CA SER A 150 -59.12 -9.92 -43.26
C SER A 150 -60.26 -9.01 -42.77
N GLU A 151 -60.16 -7.70 -43.04
CA GLU A 151 -60.98 -6.94 -44.03
C GLU A 151 -60.90 -5.39 -43.87
N ALA A 152 -61.28 -4.70 -44.94
CA ALA A 152 -61.00 -3.32 -45.33
C ALA A 152 -61.81 -2.19 -44.64
N VAL A 153 -61.38 -0.92 -44.82
CA VAL A 153 -62.08 0.12 -45.62
C VAL A 153 -61.26 1.45 -45.68
N SER A 154 -61.51 2.26 -46.71
CA SER A 154 -60.81 3.47 -47.20
C SER A 154 -60.94 4.74 -46.30
N THR A 155 -60.09 5.79 -46.42
CA THR A 155 -60.08 6.78 -47.54
C THR A 155 -58.86 7.74 -47.52
N ASP A 156 -58.34 8.05 -48.73
CA ASP A 156 -57.92 9.36 -49.30
C ASP A 156 -56.98 10.35 -48.56
N HIS A 157 -56.09 11.14 -49.21
CA HIS A 157 -55.75 11.34 -50.63
C HIS A 157 -54.37 12.04 -50.85
N HIS A 158 -53.96 12.17 -52.13
CA HIS A 158 -52.89 13.03 -52.72
C HIS A 158 -51.39 12.67 -52.48
N THR A 159 -50.63 12.15 -53.47
CA THR A 159 -50.06 12.75 -54.72
C THR A 159 -49.06 13.90 -54.46
N SER A 160 -47.89 14.05 -55.11
CA SER A 160 -47.22 13.38 -56.24
C SER A 160 -45.71 13.80 -56.28
N ALA A 161 -44.75 13.29 -57.05
CA ALA A 161 -44.70 12.27 -58.12
C ALA A 161 -43.29 11.58 -58.18
N LYS A 162 -42.79 11.20 -59.37
CA LYS A 162 -41.45 10.64 -59.68
C LYS A 162 -40.80 11.41 -60.85
N THR A 163 -39.50 11.21 -61.10
CA THR A 163 -38.97 11.00 -62.46
C THR A 163 -37.81 9.98 -62.42
N THR A 164 -37.54 9.29 -63.53
CA THR A 164 -36.86 7.98 -63.61
C THR A 164 -35.81 7.90 -64.74
N SER A 165 -34.72 7.15 -64.52
CA SER A 165 -33.80 6.54 -65.51
C SER A 165 -32.75 5.73 -64.71
N ARG A 166 -32.41 4.44 -64.89
CA ARG A 166 -32.28 3.49 -66.03
C ARG A 166 -31.32 4.02 -67.11
N ASN A 167 -30.09 3.51 -67.25
CA ASN A 167 -29.86 2.13 -67.69
C ASN A 167 -28.38 1.63 -67.64
N SER A 168 -28.22 0.37 -68.04
CA SER A 168 -27.04 -0.28 -68.68
C SER A 168 -25.78 -0.60 -67.87
N SER A 169 -25.68 -1.90 -67.59
CA SER A 169 -24.47 -2.71 -67.43
C SER A 169 -23.52 -2.68 -68.65
N SER A 170 -22.21 -2.85 -68.41
CA SER A 170 -21.41 -3.80 -69.20
C SER A 170 -20.19 -4.28 -68.39
N SER A 171 -19.89 -5.57 -68.50
CA SER A 171 -18.72 -6.22 -67.91
C SER A 171 -17.63 -6.39 -68.96
N SER A 172 -16.37 -6.23 -68.56
CA SER A 172 -15.25 -6.89 -69.27
C SER A 172 -14.07 -7.13 -68.33
N THR A 173 -13.53 -8.34 -68.43
CA THR A 173 -12.32 -8.81 -67.75
C THR A 173 -11.13 -8.72 -68.69
N SER A 174 -9.96 -8.29 -68.19
CA SER A 174 -8.64 -8.80 -68.60
C SER A 174 -7.54 -8.18 -67.72
N SER A 175 -6.30 -8.68 -67.85
CA SER A 175 -5.29 -8.67 -66.79
C SER A 175 -3.95 -8.01 -67.17
N THR A 176 -3.11 -7.85 -66.13
CA THR A 176 -1.62 -7.85 -66.17
C THR A 176 -0.84 -6.65 -66.74
N SER A 177 -0.20 -5.88 -65.84
CA SER A 177 1.28 -5.71 -65.70
C SER A 177 1.60 -4.68 -64.60
N LYS A 178 2.31 -5.02 -63.51
CA LYS A 178 3.78 -5.07 -63.32
C LYS A 178 4.55 -3.74 -63.54
N THR A 179 4.75 -2.96 -62.47
CA THR A 179 5.93 -2.09 -62.25
C THR A 179 6.14 -1.92 -60.74
N THR A 180 6.88 -2.81 -60.06
CA THR A 180 8.27 -2.60 -59.60
C THR A 180 8.55 -1.23 -58.97
N GLY A 181 8.60 -1.19 -57.64
CA GLY A 181 8.99 -0.04 -56.81
C GLY A 181 9.64 -0.48 -55.49
N SER A 182 10.54 -1.46 -55.54
CA SER A 182 11.26 -1.94 -54.35
C SER A 182 12.37 -0.96 -53.98
N THR A 183 12.12 -0.09 -52.99
CA THR A 183 13.19 0.73 -52.41
C THR A 183 13.87 -0.08 -51.31
N VAL A 184 14.90 -0.83 -51.71
CA VAL A 184 15.78 -1.54 -50.78
C VAL A 184 16.65 -0.51 -50.06
N ILE A 185 16.36 -0.24 -48.79
CA ILE A 185 17.30 0.47 -47.92
C ILE A 185 18.38 -0.52 -47.51
N ALA A 186 19.46 -0.57 -48.30
CA ALA A 186 20.70 -1.23 -47.92
C ALA A 186 21.60 -0.21 -47.19
N GLY A 187 21.65 -0.32 -45.86
CA GLY A 187 22.49 0.49 -44.99
C GLY A 187 22.50 -0.12 -43.59
N GLY A 188 23.68 -0.44 -43.06
CA GLY A 188 23.84 -1.31 -41.89
C GLY A 188 23.46 -0.66 -40.56
N ALA A 189 22.16 -0.55 -40.27
CA ALA A 189 21.67 -0.43 -38.90
C ALA A 189 21.53 -1.85 -38.30
N SER A 190 22.08 -2.07 -37.11
CA SER A 190 21.72 -3.27 -36.33
C SER A 190 20.22 -3.20 -36.05
N ALA A 191 19.47 -4.20 -36.51
CA ALA A 191 18.03 -4.25 -36.26
C ALA A 191 17.80 -4.30 -34.74
N SER A 192 16.96 -3.40 -34.22
CA SER A 192 16.68 -3.29 -32.79
C SER A 192 16.25 -4.66 -32.23
N PRO A 193 16.76 -5.08 -31.05
CA PRO A 193 16.37 -6.35 -30.44
C PRO A 193 14.85 -6.47 -30.31
N LEU A 194 14.31 -7.60 -30.79
CA LEU A 194 12.88 -7.80 -30.96
C LEU A 194 12.40 -9.00 -30.15
N VAL A 195 11.47 -8.77 -29.22
CA VAL A 195 10.80 -9.80 -28.42
C VAL A 195 9.46 -10.13 -29.07
N ILE A 196 9.28 -11.37 -29.49
CA ILE A 196 8.01 -11.86 -30.04
C ILE A 196 7.20 -12.50 -28.91
N LEU A 197 5.95 -12.09 -28.79
CA LEU A 197 4.99 -12.69 -27.85
C LEU A 197 4.32 -13.92 -28.44
N LYS A 198 4.02 -14.89 -27.58
CA LYS A 198 3.18 -16.04 -27.92
C LYS A 198 1.82 -15.58 -28.44
N LYS A 199 1.26 -16.39 -29.34
CA LYS A 199 -0.11 -16.22 -29.84
C LYS A 199 -1.07 -16.04 -28.65
N ASP A 200 -2.03 -15.11 -28.82
CA ASP A 200 -3.08 -14.78 -27.85
C ASP A 200 -2.60 -14.18 -26.50
N LYS A 201 -1.29 -14.04 -26.26
CA LYS A 201 -0.74 -13.36 -25.06
C LYS A 201 -0.55 -11.85 -25.20
N ALA A 202 -0.54 -11.32 -26.43
CA ALA A 202 -0.33 -9.89 -26.68
C ALA A 202 -1.44 -8.97 -26.10
N ARG A 203 -2.69 -9.46 -25.98
CA ARG A 203 -3.84 -8.63 -25.59
C ARG A 203 -3.64 -7.86 -24.28
N LEU A 204 -3.05 -8.50 -23.27
CA LEU A 204 -2.83 -7.93 -21.94
C LEU A 204 -1.91 -6.69 -21.98
N PHE A 205 -0.88 -6.74 -22.81
CA PHE A 205 0.12 -5.65 -22.95
C PHE A 205 -0.37 -4.56 -23.90
N VAL A 206 -1.15 -4.92 -24.92
CA VAL A 206 -1.89 -3.95 -25.77
C VAL A 206 -2.90 -3.15 -24.93
N SER A 207 -3.51 -3.76 -23.89
CA SER A 207 -4.32 -3.03 -22.89
C SER A 207 -3.52 -2.28 -21.82
N GLY A 208 -2.19 -2.18 -21.96
CA GLY A 208 -1.34 -1.30 -21.15
C GLY A 208 -0.71 -1.91 -19.89
N ASN A 209 -0.84 -3.22 -19.65
CA ASN A 209 -0.09 -3.87 -18.58
C ASN A 209 1.41 -3.79 -18.89
N PRO A 210 2.26 -3.27 -17.98
CA PRO A 210 3.66 -3.00 -18.29
C PRO A 210 4.58 -4.23 -18.15
N MET A 211 4.09 -5.36 -17.66
CA MET A 211 4.90 -6.45 -17.13
C MET A 211 4.88 -7.69 -18.02
N VAL A 212 5.71 -7.72 -19.07
CA VAL A 212 5.84 -8.87 -19.97
C VAL A 212 6.59 -10.00 -19.26
N TYR A 213 5.84 -10.91 -18.63
CA TYR A 213 6.39 -12.08 -17.97
C TYR A 213 6.99 -13.09 -18.96
N GLY A 214 8.05 -13.81 -18.58
CA GLY A 214 8.76 -14.75 -19.45
C GLY A 214 7.87 -15.84 -20.07
N GLY A 215 6.81 -16.25 -19.35
CA GLY A 215 5.80 -17.19 -19.88
C GLY A 215 5.05 -16.69 -21.12
N ALA A 216 4.97 -15.37 -21.35
CA ALA A 216 4.33 -14.77 -22.53
C ALA A 216 5.26 -14.64 -23.75
N VAL A 217 6.59 -14.74 -23.56
CA VAL A 217 7.58 -14.64 -24.65
C VAL A 217 7.64 -15.95 -25.43
N ASP A 218 7.64 -15.83 -26.77
CA ASP A 218 7.86 -16.93 -27.71
C ASP A 218 9.34 -17.05 -28.06
N CYS A 219 9.92 -15.97 -28.62
CA CYS A 219 11.33 -15.90 -28.96
C CYS A 219 11.89 -14.47 -28.86
N VAL A 220 13.22 -14.36 -28.80
CA VAL A 220 13.96 -13.09 -28.85
C VAL A 220 14.85 -13.11 -30.09
N ILE A 221 14.68 -12.13 -30.96
CA ILE A 221 15.40 -11.97 -32.22
C ILE A 221 16.44 -10.87 -32.03
N ALA A 222 17.65 -11.29 -31.67
CA ALA A 222 18.84 -10.45 -31.54
C ALA A 222 20.11 -11.32 -31.60
N ARG A 223 21.24 -10.73 -32.04
CA ARG A 223 22.57 -11.37 -32.00
C ARG A 223 23.64 -10.31 -31.67
N PRO A 224 24.26 -10.32 -30.48
CA PRO A 224 23.96 -11.19 -29.32
C PRO A 224 22.53 -10.96 -28.76
N PRO A 225 22.02 -11.85 -27.89
CA PRO A 225 20.82 -11.58 -27.10
C PRO A 225 20.99 -10.30 -26.24
N PRO A 226 19.91 -9.52 -26.03
CA PRO A 226 19.97 -8.31 -25.20
C PRO A 226 20.23 -8.65 -23.73
N ASP A 227 20.93 -7.75 -23.05
CA ASP A 227 21.28 -7.87 -21.63
C ASP A 227 20.32 -7.07 -20.70
N ILE A 228 20.55 -7.13 -19.39
CA ILE A 228 19.80 -6.38 -18.37
C ILE A 228 19.75 -4.89 -18.74
N GLY A 229 18.53 -4.35 -18.82
CA GLY A 229 18.27 -2.93 -19.09
C GLY A 229 18.37 -2.52 -20.55
N GLU A 230 18.64 -3.44 -21.48
CA GLU A 230 18.74 -3.07 -22.90
C GLU A 230 17.37 -2.80 -23.53
N PRO A 231 17.25 -1.75 -24.35
CA PRO A 231 15.96 -1.35 -24.92
C PRO A 231 15.55 -2.29 -26.05
N VAL A 232 14.31 -2.78 -25.99
CA VAL A 232 13.75 -3.76 -26.94
C VAL A 232 12.40 -3.32 -27.48
N LEU A 233 12.10 -3.73 -28.70
CA LEU A 233 10.74 -3.72 -29.25
C LEU A 233 10.02 -5.02 -28.86
N VAL A 234 8.80 -4.92 -28.37
CA VAL A 234 7.89 -6.05 -28.16
C VAL A 234 6.85 -6.06 -29.28
N ALA A 235 6.65 -7.21 -29.91
CA ALA A 235 5.68 -7.41 -30.99
C ALA A 235 4.81 -8.66 -30.77
N ASP A 236 3.64 -8.70 -31.40
CA ASP A 236 2.77 -9.87 -31.40
C ASP A 236 3.31 -11.00 -32.30
N ALA A 237 2.63 -12.16 -32.30
CA ALA A 237 2.98 -13.31 -33.13
C ALA A 237 2.92 -13.03 -34.65
N SER A 238 2.27 -11.94 -35.08
CA SER A 238 2.26 -11.47 -36.47
C SER A 238 3.34 -10.40 -36.74
N ARG A 239 4.27 -10.20 -35.80
CA ARG A 239 5.33 -9.18 -35.80
C ARG A 239 4.83 -7.73 -35.84
N ARG A 240 3.58 -7.48 -35.44
CA ARG A 240 3.08 -6.11 -35.27
C ARG A 240 3.57 -5.55 -33.94
N PRO A 241 4.13 -4.33 -33.89
CA PRO A 241 4.53 -3.69 -32.65
C PRO A 241 3.41 -3.64 -31.60
N VAL A 242 3.80 -3.84 -30.35
CA VAL A 242 2.94 -3.69 -29.16
C VAL A 242 3.43 -2.52 -28.31
N GLY A 243 4.74 -2.49 -28.04
CA GLY A 243 5.36 -1.44 -27.23
C GLY A 243 6.86 -1.61 -27.10
N TRP A 244 7.47 -0.69 -26.37
CA TRP A 244 8.91 -0.61 -26.13
C TRP A 244 9.20 -0.62 -24.64
N GLY A 245 10.29 -1.26 -24.27
CA GLY A 245 10.67 -1.44 -22.88
C GLY A 245 12.12 -1.86 -22.72
N VAL A 246 12.48 -2.22 -21.50
CA VAL A 246 13.81 -2.74 -21.14
C VAL A 246 13.74 -4.23 -20.83
N PHE A 247 14.70 -4.99 -21.35
CA PHE A 247 14.78 -6.44 -21.20
C PHE A 247 15.56 -6.85 -19.94
N ASN A 248 15.29 -8.04 -19.41
CA ASN A 248 16.12 -8.66 -18.37
C ASN A 248 16.17 -10.20 -18.56
N PRO A 249 17.33 -10.81 -18.90
CA PRO A 249 17.45 -12.26 -19.13
C PRO A 249 17.34 -13.15 -17.87
N HIS A 250 17.26 -12.57 -16.67
CA HIS A 250 17.13 -13.30 -15.40
C HIS A 250 15.73 -13.17 -14.81
N SER A 251 15.19 -11.95 -14.75
CA SER A 251 13.89 -11.65 -14.13
C SER A 251 12.70 -12.42 -14.73
N MET A 252 11.73 -12.77 -13.87
CA MET A 252 10.41 -13.22 -14.30
C MET A 252 9.73 -12.21 -15.24
N PHE A 253 9.95 -10.91 -15.00
CA PHE A 253 9.45 -9.81 -15.81
C PHE A 253 10.44 -9.51 -16.94
N ARG A 254 10.32 -10.30 -18.01
CA ARG A 254 11.29 -10.40 -19.10
C ARG A 254 11.40 -9.12 -19.95
N VAL A 255 10.32 -8.35 -20.07
CA VAL A 255 10.36 -6.95 -20.51
C VAL A 255 9.49 -6.09 -19.61
N ARG A 256 10.03 -4.97 -19.15
CA ARG A 256 9.28 -3.89 -18.48
C ARG A 256 8.99 -2.80 -19.53
N LEU A 257 7.73 -2.65 -19.94
CA LEU A 257 7.30 -1.71 -20.97
C LEU A 257 7.25 -0.28 -20.43
N PHE A 258 7.81 0.67 -21.18
CA PHE A 258 7.82 2.10 -20.88
C PHE A 258 6.96 2.93 -21.85
N GLN A 259 6.71 2.42 -23.07
CA GLN A 259 5.87 3.06 -24.08
C GLN A 259 5.05 2.02 -24.84
N LEU A 260 3.84 2.39 -25.25
CA LEU A 260 3.03 1.64 -26.22
C LEU A 260 3.13 2.29 -27.61
N GLN A 261 2.70 1.59 -28.66
CA GLN A 261 2.70 2.12 -30.04
C GLN A 261 2.11 3.54 -30.17
N PRO A 262 0.94 3.87 -29.60
CA PRO A 262 0.38 5.22 -29.73
C PRO A 262 1.24 6.33 -29.11
N GLU A 263 2.06 6.03 -28.09
CA GLU A 263 2.99 7.03 -27.53
C GLU A 263 4.20 7.27 -28.44
N VAL A 264 4.64 6.24 -29.17
CA VAL A 264 5.73 6.37 -30.17
C VAL A 264 5.24 7.08 -31.42
N ASP A 265 4.01 6.83 -31.88
CA ASP A 265 3.41 7.55 -33.00
C ASP A 265 3.33 9.07 -32.73
N MET A 266 3.03 9.44 -31.47
CA MET A 266 2.98 10.83 -31.00
C MET A 266 4.36 11.46 -30.78
N ASN A 267 5.40 10.67 -30.49
CA ASN A 267 6.77 11.18 -30.28
C ASN A 267 7.84 10.18 -30.75
N PRO A 268 8.10 10.11 -32.07
CA PRO A 268 9.04 9.12 -32.64
C PRO A 268 10.49 9.31 -32.18
N GLY A 269 10.89 10.54 -31.83
CA GLY A 269 12.28 10.87 -31.46
C GLY A 269 12.73 10.33 -30.10
N ILE A 270 11.82 9.76 -29.30
CA ILE A 270 12.09 9.21 -27.96
C ILE A 270 12.00 7.67 -27.94
N ALA A 271 11.49 7.03 -29.00
CA ALA A 271 11.41 5.58 -29.07
C ALA A 271 12.77 4.90 -28.87
N LEU A 272 12.81 3.82 -28.06
CA LEU A 272 14.03 3.11 -27.62
C LEU A 272 15.07 3.96 -26.84
N ASN A 273 14.83 5.25 -26.56
CA ASN A 273 15.77 6.13 -25.86
C ASN A 273 15.44 6.22 -24.36
N VAL A 274 15.99 5.30 -23.57
CA VAL A 274 15.73 5.23 -22.11
C VAL A 274 16.15 6.50 -21.36
N PRO A 275 17.32 7.13 -21.58
CA PRO A 275 17.65 8.42 -20.96
C PRO A 275 16.66 9.54 -21.28
N ALA A 276 16.21 9.67 -22.53
CA ALA A 276 15.20 10.68 -22.90
C ALA A 276 13.83 10.38 -22.27
N LEU A 277 13.45 9.10 -22.17
CA LEU A 277 12.25 8.68 -21.45
C LEU A 277 12.32 8.99 -19.97
N LEU A 278 13.44 8.76 -19.31
CA LEU A 278 13.64 9.10 -17.90
C LEU A 278 13.42 10.60 -17.66
N GLN A 279 14.06 11.46 -18.46
CA GLN A 279 13.87 12.92 -18.38
C GLN A 279 12.40 13.33 -18.59
N LEU A 280 11.69 12.70 -19.53
CA LEU A 280 10.27 12.96 -19.77
C LEU A 280 9.37 12.49 -18.61
N ARG A 281 9.53 11.24 -18.17
CA ARG A 281 8.67 10.60 -17.16
C ARG A 281 8.89 11.18 -15.77
N VAL A 282 10.13 11.45 -15.36
CA VAL A 282 10.43 12.10 -14.07
C VAL A 282 9.87 13.52 -14.04
N ARG A 283 9.95 14.27 -15.15
CA ARG A 283 9.30 15.59 -15.24
C ARG A 283 7.77 15.48 -15.12
N GLN A 284 7.15 14.54 -15.83
CA GLN A 284 5.70 14.28 -15.73
C GLN A 284 5.28 13.89 -14.30
N ALA A 285 6.09 13.10 -13.60
CA ALA A 285 5.85 12.73 -12.22
C ALA A 285 5.91 13.95 -11.28
N VAL A 286 6.92 14.83 -11.43
CA VAL A 286 7.00 16.13 -10.72
C VAL A 286 5.80 17.01 -11.01
N GLU A 287 5.42 17.18 -12.28
CA GLU A 287 4.27 17.98 -12.70
C GLU A 287 2.97 17.47 -12.06
N LEU A 288 2.79 16.14 -11.98
CA LEU A 288 1.64 15.51 -11.33
C LEU A 288 1.60 15.76 -9.82
N ARG A 289 2.73 15.64 -9.11
CA ARG A 289 2.77 15.94 -7.66
C ARG A 289 2.53 17.41 -7.38
N ARG A 290 3.05 18.32 -8.22
CA ARG A 290 2.73 19.76 -8.15
C ARG A 290 1.24 20.03 -8.35
N ALA A 291 0.58 19.32 -9.27
CA ALA A 291 -0.88 19.41 -9.45
C ALA A 291 -1.68 18.86 -8.26
N MET A 292 -1.11 17.93 -7.48
CA MET A 292 -1.64 17.46 -6.18
C MET A 292 -1.32 18.43 -5.02
N GLY A 293 -0.62 19.54 -5.26
CA GLY A 293 -0.21 20.49 -4.23
C GLY A 293 1.05 20.09 -3.44
N LEU A 294 1.91 19.22 -4.00
CA LEU A 294 3.11 18.70 -3.36
C LEU A 294 4.40 19.15 -4.09
N PRO A 295 5.42 19.65 -3.36
CA PRO A 295 5.40 20.05 -1.96
C PRO A 295 4.59 21.36 -1.75
N CYS A 296 4.16 21.59 -0.51
CA CYS A 296 3.64 22.87 -0.05
C CYS A 296 4.37 23.33 1.22
N ALA A 297 4.00 24.48 1.80
CA ALA A 297 4.63 25.00 3.01
C ALA A 297 4.54 24.03 4.20
N ASP A 298 3.42 23.32 4.30
CA ASP A 298 3.08 22.42 5.42
C ASP A 298 3.46 20.96 5.17
N THR A 299 3.75 20.58 3.92
CA THR A 299 4.07 19.20 3.53
C THR A 299 5.21 19.15 2.50
N ASN A 300 6.37 18.64 2.91
CA ASN A 300 7.53 18.39 2.05
C ASN A 300 7.99 16.91 2.06
N VAL A 301 7.19 16.00 2.62
CA VAL A 301 7.35 14.56 2.50
C VAL A 301 6.28 13.95 1.61
N TYR A 302 6.68 13.25 0.54
CA TYR A 302 5.77 12.67 -0.44
C TYR A 302 6.48 11.68 -1.38
N ARG A 303 5.69 10.83 -2.06
CA ARG A 303 6.18 9.98 -3.13
C ARG A 303 6.31 10.73 -4.44
N LEU A 304 7.53 10.80 -4.96
CA LEU A 304 7.84 11.44 -6.23
C LEU A 304 7.67 10.50 -7.43
N ILE A 305 8.08 9.23 -7.30
CA ILE A 305 7.94 8.20 -8.34
C ILE A 305 7.41 6.91 -7.70
N ASN A 306 6.34 6.36 -8.25
CA ASN A 306 5.71 5.10 -7.84
C ASN A 306 5.71 4.07 -8.97
N SER A 307 6.90 3.67 -9.42
CA SER A 307 7.11 2.47 -10.26
C SER A 307 6.24 2.43 -11.52
N GLU A 308 5.40 1.40 -11.69
CA GLU A 308 4.52 1.20 -12.84
C GLU A 308 3.52 2.33 -13.04
N GLY A 309 3.05 2.98 -11.97
CA GLY A 309 2.09 4.08 -12.03
C GLY A 309 2.65 5.35 -12.69
N ASP A 310 3.96 5.60 -12.51
CA ASP A 310 4.69 6.65 -13.23
C ASP A 310 5.33 6.15 -14.54
N ARG A 311 5.02 4.91 -14.93
CA ARG A 311 5.56 4.21 -16.13
C ARG A 311 7.08 4.05 -16.09
N LEU A 312 7.65 3.89 -14.89
CA LEU A 312 9.06 3.62 -14.60
C LEU A 312 9.18 2.37 -13.72
N SER A 313 8.60 1.26 -14.18
CA SER A 313 8.52 -0.03 -13.46
C SER A 313 9.83 -0.43 -12.78
N GLY A 314 9.81 -0.55 -11.46
CA GLY A 314 10.95 -0.94 -10.62
C GLY A 314 11.81 0.21 -10.08
N LEU A 315 11.47 1.46 -10.41
CA LEU A 315 12.03 2.67 -9.80
C LEU A 315 11.00 3.31 -8.86
N VAL A 316 11.37 3.47 -7.60
CA VAL A 316 10.59 4.22 -6.60
C VAL A 316 11.46 5.36 -6.07
N ALA A 317 10.88 6.54 -5.88
CA ALA A 317 11.56 7.68 -5.29
C ALA A 317 10.63 8.44 -4.35
N ASP A 318 11.07 8.64 -3.12
CA ASP A 318 10.38 9.48 -2.11
C ASP A 318 11.22 10.73 -1.81
N VAL A 319 10.55 11.85 -1.61
CA VAL A 319 11.18 13.11 -1.18
C VAL A 319 11.00 13.22 0.33
N LEU A 320 12.11 13.36 1.05
CA LEU A 320 12.19 13.64 2.47
C LEU A 320 12.83 15.03 2.65
N GLY A 321 12.03 16.09 2.57
CA GLY A 321 12.55 17.45 2.69
C GLY A 321 13.45 17.86 1.51
N ASP A 322 14.76 17.94 1.75
CA ASP A 322 15.78 18.26 0.73
C ASP A 322 16.40 17.01 0.06
N THR A 323 16.04 15.83 0.55
CA THR A 323 16.68 14.56 0.24
C THR A 323 15.74 13.68 -0.59
N VAL A 324 16.24 13.06 -1.66
CA VAL A 324 15.48 12.06 -2.43
C VAL A 324 16.00 10.67 -2.10
N VAL A 325 15.12 9.78 -1.63
CA VAL A 325 15.44 8.37 -1.38
C VAL A 325 14.95 7.54 -2.55
N VAL A 326 15.89 6.94 -3.29
CA VAL A 326 15.63 6.12 -4.48
C VAL A 326 15.71 4.65 -4.10
N GLN A 327 14.58 3.95 -4.11
CA GLN A 327 14.49 2.51 -3.91
C GLN A 327 14.53 1.79 -5.27
N VAL A 328 15.38 0.77 -5.37
CA VAL A 328 15.68 0.06 -6.62
C VAL A 328 15.29 -1.41 -6.51
N VAL A 329 14.33 -1.82 -7.34
CA VAL A 329 13.82 -3.22 -7.41
C VAL A 329 13.87 -3.82 -8.82
N ALA A 330 14.55 -3.16 -9.77
CA ALA A 330 14.76 -3.68 -11.11
C ALA A 330 16.16 -3.37 -11.64
N GLY A 331 16.77 -4.33 -12.37
CA GLY A 331 18.17 -4.26 -12.78
C GLY A 331 18.48 -3.13 -13.77
N TRP A 332 17.50 -2.71 -14.58
CA TRP A 332 17.65 -1.57 -15.48
C TRP A 332 17.92 -0.25 -14.72
N VAL A 333 17.34 -0.07 -13.53
CA VAL A 333 17.52 1.16 -12.74
C VAL A 333 18.98 1.33 -12.32
N GLN A 334 19.65 0.21 -12.00
CA GLN A 334 21.09 0.21 -11.70
C GLN A 334 21.92 0.53 -12.95
N ARG A 335 21.53 0.03 -14.14
CA ARG A 335 22.19 0.37 -15.42
C ARG A 335 22.13 1.85 -15.75
N TYR A 336 20.96 2.48 -15.59
CA TYR A 336 20.72 3.90 -15.90
C TYR A 336 20.82 4.81 -14.67
N ARG A 337 21.59 4.42 -13.64
CA ARG A 337 21.70 5.17 -12.37
C ARG A 337 21.98 6.66 -12.58
N LYS A 338 22.97 6.99 -13.43
CA LYS A 338 23.37 8.37 -13.72
C LYS A 338 22.25 9.18 -14.40
N ASP A 339 21.51 8.55 -15.30
CA ASP A 339 20.37 9.17 -15.99
C ASP A 339 19.18 9.40 -15.04
N VAL A 340 18.91 8.44 -14.14
CA VAL A 340 17.91 8.58 -13.06
C VAL A 340 18.26 9.74 -12.14
N GLU A 341 19.51 9.80 -11.64
CA GLU A 341 19.96 10.91 -10.80
C GLU A 341 19.90 12.25 -11.54
N SER A 342 20.31 12.29 -12.82
CA SER A 342 20.26 13.49 -13.65
C SER A 342 18.83 13.98 -13.86
N ALA A 343 17.89 13.07 -14.16
CA ALA A 343 16.48 13.40 -14.35
C ALA A 343 15.83 13.91 -13.06
N ILE A 344 16.11 13.27 -11.91
CA ILE A 344 15.63 13.72 -10.60
C ILE A 344 16.18 15.12 -10.29
N ARG A 345 17.51 15.33 -10.33
CA ARG A 345 18.14 16.64 -10.05
C ARG A 345 17.59 17.74 -10.95
N SER A 346 17.41 17.45 -12.24
CA SER A 346 16.94 18.43 -13.24
C SER A 346 15.46 18.81 -13.06
N ALA A 347 14.61 17.88 -12.60
CA ALA A 347 13.18 18.11 -12.47
C ALA A 347 12.78 18.68 -11.08
N THR A 348 13.49 18.29 -10.01
CA THR A 348 13.19 18.71 -8.63
C THR A 348 14.07 19.87 -8.14
N GLY A 349 15.30 20.00 -8.63
CA GLY A 349 16.33 20.86 -8.06
C GLY A 349 17.05 20.28 -6.83
N LEU A 350 16.67 19.09 -6.36
CA LEU A 350 17.27 18.45 -5.18
C LEU A 350 18.55 17.69 -5.56
N SER A 351 19.68 18.07 -4.95
CA SER A 351 21.00 17.49 -5.26
C SER A 351 21.30 16.21 -4.48
N ARG A 352 20.76 16.09 -3.26
CA ARG A 352 21.02 14.98 -2.34
C ARG A 352 20.11 13.79 -2.69
N ILE A 353 20.74 12.69 -3.12
CA ILE A 353 20.06 11.45 -3.48
C ILE A 353 20.70 10.29 -2.70
N VAL A 354 19.88 9.54 -1.97
CA VAL A 354 20.25 8.32 -1.23
C VAL A 354 19.73 7.12 -2.02
N TRP A 355 20.58 6.13 -2.27
CA TRP A 355 20.21 4.93 -3.02
C TRP A 355 20.00 3.73 -2.07
N ARG A 356 18.84 3.09 -2.20
CA ARG A 356 18.40 1.91 -1.44
C ARG A 356 18.19 0.72 -2.39
N PRO A 357 19.28 0.03 -2.81
CA PRO A 357 19.17 -1.19 -3.60
C PRO A 357 18.57 -2.34 -2.78
N MET A 358 17.49 -2.93 -3.30
CA MET A 358 16.81 -4.05 -2.66
C MET A 358 17.45 -5.37 -3.10
N TRP A 359 18.66 -5.66 -2.60
CA TRP A 359 19.50 -6.75 -3.12
C TRP A 359 18.82 -8.12 -3.19
N LYS A 360 17.98 -8.49 -2.20
CA LYS A 360 17.16 -9.72 -2.25
C LYS A 360 16.30 -9.84 -3.52
N ILE A 361 15.79 -8.71 -4.04
CA ILE A 361 15.01 -8.65 -5.29
C ILE A 361 15.93 -8.49 -6.50
N LEU A 362 17.03 -7.74 -6.37
CA LEU A 362 17.98 -7.54 -7.47
C LEU A 362 18.77 -8.80 -7.83
N GLU A 363 18.91 -9.75 -6.89
CA GLU A 363 19.39 -11.12 -7.14
C GLU A 363 18.46 -11.88 -8.10
N GLU A 364 17.13 -11.75 -7.95
CA GLU A 364 16.15 -12.31 -8.91
C GLU A 364 16.17 -11.58 -10.27
N GLU A 365 16.60 -10.33 -10.29
CA GLU A 365 16.88 -9.56 -11.52
C GLU A 365 18.26 -9.86 -12.12
N GLY A 366 19.04 -10.80 -11.56
CA GLY A 366 20.33 -11.25 -12.10
C GLY A 366 21.53 -10.40 -11.71
N LEU A 367 21.38 -9.45 -10.78
CA LEU A 367 22.49 -8.68 -10.23
C LEU A 367 23.06 -9.37 -8.98
N GLN A 368 24.25 -8.96 -8.57
CA GLN A 368 24.87 -9.36 -7.31
C GLN A 368 25.15 -8.11 -6.48
N PRO A 369 25.01 -8.18 -5.15
CA PRO A 369 25.38 -7.06 -4.29
C PRO A 369 26.90 -6.83 -4.34
N PRO A 370 27.37 -5.58 -4.16
CA PRO A 370 28.80 -5.27 -4.11
C PRO A 370 29.50 -6.06 -3.01
N SER A 371 30.78 -6.38 -3.21
CA SER A 371 31.59 -7.06 -2.18
C SER A 371 31.78 -6.18 -0.94
N LYS A 372 32.12 -6.77 0.21
CA LYS A 372 32.30 -6.02 1.47
C LYS A 372 33.28 -4.85 1.34
N GLY A 373 34.41 -5.05 0.64
CA GLY A 373 35.40 -3.99 0.41
C GLY A 373 34.89 -2.85 -0.50
N GLU A 374 34.02 -3.15 -1.46
CA GLU A 374 33.41 -2.12 -2.32
C GLU A 374 32.36 -1.29 -1.57
N ARG A 375 31.64 -1.90 -0.61
CA ARG A 375 30.70 -1.17 0.28
C ARG A 375 31.43 -0.22 1.23
N GLU A 376 32.55 -0.66 1.79
CA GLU A 376 33.37 0.16 2.70
C GLU A 376 34.05 1.33 1.97
N ALA A 377 34.40 1.15 0.69
CA ALA A 377 34.90 2.23 -0.18
C ALA A 377 33.78 3.16 -0.70
N GLY A 378 32.60 2.61 -1.01
CA GLY A 378 31.43 3.32 -1.52
C GLY A 378 30.50 3.82 -0.42
N LYS A 379 30.79 5.00 0.15
CA LYS A 379 30.08 5.65 1.29
C LYS A 379 28.57 5.99 1.10
N GLN A 380 27.82 5.32 0.21
CA GLN A 380 26.50 5.79 -0.23
C GLN A 380 25.48 4.72 -0.65
N GLU A 381 25.74 3.43 -0.44
CA GLU A 381 24.73 2.37 -0.66
C GLU A 381 24.33 1.74 0.67
N VAL A 382 23.05 1.89 1.03
CA VAL A 382 22.47 1.30 2.25
C VAL A 382 21.57 0.15 1.84
N GLU A 383 21.92 -1.06 2.31
CA GLU A 383 21.26 -2.30 1.89
C GLU A 383 19.85 -2.46 2.47
N GLY A 384 18.92 -2.88 1.61
CA GLY A 384 17.73 -3.64 2.00
C GLY A 384 16.65 -2.89 2.78
N GLU A 385 15.58 -3.63 3.09
CA GLU A 385 14.64 -3.29 4.15
C GLU A 385 15.41 -3.35 5.48
N ALA A 386 15.58 -2.19 6.12
CA ALA A 386 15.98 -2.17 7.52
C ALA A 386 14.79 -2.70 8.32
N ASP A 387 14.95 -3.82 9.02
CA ASP A 387 13.87 -4.42 9.83
C ASP A 387 13.53 -3.56 11.07
N GLU A 388 14.38 -2.61 11.42
CA GLU A 388 14.20 -1.66 12.54
C GLU A 388 14.39 -0.20 12.06
N ALA A 389 13.97 0.78 12.87
CA ALA A 389 14.34 2.17 12.61
C ALA A 389 15.86 2.34 12.87
N ASP A 390 16.62 2.54 11.80
CA ASP A 390 18.08 2.77 11.85
C ASP A 390 18.42 4.01 12.69
N GLU A 391 19.41 3.90 13.60
CA GLU A 391 19.98 5.02 14.37
C GLU A 391 20.94 5.89 13.51
N GLY A 392 20.97 5.67 12.19
CA GLY A 392 21.63 6.51 11.20
C GLY A 392 21.06 7.92 11.06
N GLU A 393 21.49 8.63 10.02
CA GLU A 393 21.19 10.05 9.83
C GLU A 393 19.67 10.33 9.75
N LEU A 394 19.18 11.26 10.58
CA LEU A 394 17.79 11.72 10.56
C LEU A 394 17.68 13.06 9.82
N VAL A 395 16.62 13.22 9.02
CA VAL A 395 16.26 14.47 8.34
C VAL A 395 14.93 15.01 8.87
N GLU A 396 14.82 16.33 9.06
CA GLU A 396 13.53 16.98 9.37
C GLU A 396 12.68 17.12 8.11
N VAL A 397 11.48 16.58 8.16
CA VAL A 397 10.42 16.74 7.16
C VAL A 397 9.19 17.42 7.78
N ARG A 398 8.27 17.86 6.93
CA ARG A 398 6.97 18.43 7.31
C ARG A 398 5.84 17.63 6.68
N GLU A 399 4.80 17.34 7.46
CA GLU A 399 3.52 16.84 6.96
C GLU A 399 2.36 17.52 7.71
N ALA A 400 1.46 18.19 6.98
CA ALA A 400 0.33 18.93 7.55
C ALA A 400 0.72 19.89 8.70
N GLY A 401 1.92 20.49 8.61
CA GLY A 401 2.47 21.45 9.57
C GLY A 401 3.26 20.82 10.73
N LEU A 402 3.17 19.50 10.95
CA LEU A 402 4.00 18.78 11.92
C LEU A 402 5.44 18.67 11.41
N ARG A 403 6.41 18.95 12.29
CA ARG A 403 7.83 18.64 12.07
C ARG A 403 8.09 17.18 12.47
N LEU A 404 8.63 16.37 11.58
CA LEU A 404 8.87 14.95 11.82
C LEU A 404 10.30 14.59 11.42
N LEU A 405 10.96 13.76 12.21
CA LEU A 405 12.23 13.14 11.88
C LEU A 405 11.97 11.86 11.08
N ALA A 406 12.62 11.76 9.92
CA ALA A 406 12.63 10.59 9.05
C ALA A 406 14.07 10.10 8.86
N SER A 407 14.26 8.79 8.70
CA SER A 407 15.59 8.19 8.46
C SER A 407 15.69 7.72 7.01
N PRO A 408 16.46 8.36 6.10
CA PRO A 408 16.64 7.89 4.72
C PRO A 408 17.11 6.42 4.60
N ASN A 409 17.65 5.88 5.69
CA ASN A 409 18.16 4.51 5.83
C ASN A 409 17.19 3.57 6.57
N GLY A 410 16.13 4.08 7.20
CA GLY A 410 15.15 3.30 7.96
C GLY A 410 14.23 2.42 7.11
N GLN A 411 13.20 1.88 7.77
CA GLN A 411 12.13 1.07 7.16
C GLN A 411 11.51 1.73 5.92
N LYS A 412 11.14 0.91 4.93
CA LYS A 412 10.68 1.35 3.60
C LYS A 412 11.72 2.26 2.94
N THR A 413 11.45 3.55 2.86
CA THR A 413 12.32 4.62 2.34
C THR A 413 12.62 5.68 3.41
N GLY A 414 12.22 5.43 4.66
CA GLY A 414 12.41 6.32 5.80
C GLY A 414 11.15 7.00 6.34
N PHE A 415 10.06 6.98 5.59
CA PHE A 415 8.77 7.54 6.02
C PHE A 415 7.59 6.90 5.29
N TYR A 416 6.48 6.68 6.00
CA TYR A 416 5.24 6.12 5.46
C TYR A 416 4.34 7.22 4.87
N ALA A 417 4.73 7.75 3.70
CA ALA A 417 4.00 8.80 2.98
C ALA A 417 2.64 8.31 2.40
N ASP A 418 2.50 7.00 2.21
CA ASP A 418 1.27 6.31 1.79
C ASP A 418 0.11 6.49 2.76
N GLN A 419 0.39 6.63 4.05
CA GLN A 419 -0.62 6.84 5.09
C GLN A 419 -0.94 8.33 5.35
N ARG A 420 -0.39 9.29 4.58
CA ARG A 420 -0.63 10.74 4.78
C ARG A 420 -2.12 11.08 4.85
N ASP A 421 -2.88 10.64 3.85
CA ASP A 421 -4.32 10.94 3.73
C ASP A 421 -5.15 10.20 4.80
N SER A 422 -4.64 9.09 5.35
CA SER A 422 -5.20 8.40 6.52
C SER A 422 -5.00 9.20 7.80
N ARG A 423 -3.78 9.72 8.02
CA ARG A 423 -3.46 10.61 9.15
C ARG A 423 -4.25 11.91 9.10
N ALA A 424 -4.38 12.51 7.91
CA ALA A 424 -5.19 13.71 7.70
C ALA A 424 -6.69 13.48 8.01
N PHE A 425 -7.25 12.35 7.56
CA PHE A 425 -8.63 11.96 7.87
C PHE A 425 -8.85 11.74 9.38
N LEU A 426 -7.93 11.03 10.06
CA LEU A 426 -7.95 10.86 11.51
C LEU A 426 -7.92 12.21 12.24
N ALA A 427 -6.98 13.09 11.86
CA ALA A 427 -6.86 14.42 12.43
C ALA A 427 -8.13 15.26 12.22
N GLY A 428 -8.82 15.12 11.09
CA GLY A 428 -10.12 15.75 10.84
C GLY A 428 -11.20 15.30 11.83
N LEU A 429 -11.31 13.98 12.08
CA LEU A 429 -12.26 13.42 13.06
C LEU A 429 -11.96 13.88 14.49
N VAL A 430 -10.68 13.83 14.90
CA VAL A 430 -10.23 14.26 16.23
C VAL A 430 -10.52 15.75 16.44
N ARG A 431 -10.19 16.60 15.45
CA ARG A 431 -10.41 18.05 15.52
C ARG A 431 -11.90 18.40 15.63
N ALA A 432 -12.76 17.67 14.92
CA ALA A 432 -14.21 17.85 15.01
C ALA A 432 -14.76 17.48 16.41
N GLN A 433 -14.29 16.36 17.00
CA GLN A 433 -14.69 15.94 18.35
C GLN A 433 -14.17 16.89 19.44
N ALA A 434 -12.92 17.35 19.32
CA ALA A 434 -12.33 18.36 20.21
C ALA A 434 -13.07 19.70 20.14
N ALA A 435 -13.40 20.19 18.93
CA ALA A 435 -14.20 21.41 18.74
C ALA A 435 -15.63 21.30 19.29
N ALA A 436 -16.20 20.09 19.33
CA ALA A 436 -17.48 19.80 19.99
C ALA A 436 -17.37 19.66 21.53
N GLY A 437 -16.20 19.95 22.13
CA GLY A 437 -15.99 19.85 23.58
C GLY A 437 -15.82 18.41 24.10
N SER A 438 -15.58 17.44 23.22
CA SER A 438 -15.40 16.02 23.55
C SER A 438 -14.09 15.48 22.95
N PRO A 439 -12.92 16.03 23.31
CA PRO A 439 -11.63 15.62 22.75
C PRO A 439 -11.35 14.12 23.02
N PRO A 440 -11.02 13.31 22.01
CA PRO A 440 -10.94 11.86 22.17
C PRO A 440 -9.64 11.38 22.81
N ALA A 441 -9.70 10.28 23.56
CA ALA A 441 -8.55 9.45 23.91
C ALA A 441 -8.22 8.46 22.78
N LEU A 442 -6.97 8.43 22.30
CA LEU A 442 -6.54 7.58 21.18
C LEU A 442 -5.46 6.56 21.59
N LEU A 443 -5.54 5.36 21.02
CA LEU A 443 -4.50 4.33 21.06
C LEU A 443 -4.00 4.05 19.63
N ASP A 444 -2.68 4.13 19.41
CA ASP A 444 -2.01 3.92 18.12
C ASP A 444 -1.13 2.66 18.22
N LEU A 445 -1.55 1.57 17.56
CA LEU A 445 -0.91 0.25 17.65
C LEU A 445 -0.06 -0.03 16.41
N CYS A 446 1.21 -0.42 16.64
CA CYS A 446 2.28 -0.41 15.64
C CYS A 446 2.58 1.02 15.16
N CYS A 447 2.74 1.95 16.10
CA CYS A 447 2.77 3.40 15.81
C CYS A 447 4.03 3.86 15.05
N TYR A 448 5.07 3.03 14.92
CA TYR A 448 6.37 3.37 14.34
C TYR A 448 6.91 4.72 14.90
N SER A 449 7.17 5.70 14.05
CA SER A 449 7.64 7.06 14.38
C SER A 449 6.55 8.00 14.92
N GLY A 450 5.39 7.45 15.32
CA GLY A 450 4.27 8.17 15.95
C GLY A 450 3.32 8.86 14.97
N GLY A 451 3.27 8.47 13.69
CA GLY A 451 2.57 9.23 12.64
C GLY A 451 1.10 9.52 12.94
N PHE A 452 0.29 8.49 13.23
CA PHE A 452 -1.13 8.68 13.58
C PHE A 452 -1.29 9.33 14.95
N ALA A 453 -0.50 8.91 15.94
CA ALA A 453 -0.50 9.47 17.28
C ALA A 453 -0.28 11.00 17.31
N LEU A 454 0.72 11.49 16.60
CA LEU A 454 1.08 12.92 16.55
C LEU A 454 0.06 13.74 15.76
N ALA A 455 -0.44 13.21 14.64
CA ALA A 455 -1.54 13.82 13.89
C ALA A 455 -2.80 13.99 14.75
N ALA A 456 -3.11 13.01 15.60
CA ALA A 456 -4.22 13.10 16.55
C ALA A 456 -3.94 14.08 17.70
N ALA A 457 -2.74 14.06 18.30
CA ALA A 457 -2.37 14.98 19.37
C ALA A 457 -2.43 16.45 18.91
N ALA A 458 -1.86 16.79 17.75
CA ALA A 458 -1.94 18.12 17.15
C ALA A 458 -3.34 18.51 16.63
N ALA A 459 -4.24 17.54 16.49
CA ALA A 459 -5.65 17.79 16.21
C ALA A 459 -6.49 18.07 17.48
N GLY A 460 -5.92 17.93 18.68
CA GLY A 460 -6.62 18.18 19.95
C GLY A 460 -7.19 16.92 20.62
N ALA A 461 -6.59 15.75 20.42
CA ALA A 461 -6.89 14.57 21.24
C ALA A 461 -6.62 14.86 22.73
N ALA A 462 -7.43 14.30 23.63
CA ALA A 462 -7.28 14.50 25.07
C ALA A 462 -6.05 13.78 25.64
N ARG A 463 -5.75 12.60 25.10
CA ARG A 463 -4.54 11.81 25.36
C ARG A 463 -4.29 10.87 24.20
N VAL A 464 -3.04 10.56 23.94
CA VAL A 464 -2.62 9.61 22.91
C VAL A 464 -1.57 8.67 23.47
N VAL A 465 -1.77 7.37 23.28
CA VAL A 465 -0.78 6.33 23.61
C VAL A 465 -0.38 5.63 22.32
N GLY A 466 0.88 5.71 21.94
CA GLY A 466 1.46 4.89 20.87
C GLY A 466 2.15 3.64 21.43
N VAL A 467 2.03 2.51 20.75
CA VAL A 467 2.67 1.24 21.14
C VAL A 467 3.39 0.64 19.94
N ASP A 468 4.66 0.32 20.13
CA ASP A 468 5.49 -0.35 19.12
C ASP A 468 6.47 -1.34 19.79
N SER A 469 6.89 -2.38 19.07
CA SER A 469 7.86 -3.35 19.58
C SER A 469 9.31 -2.85 19.42
N SER A 470 9.55 -1.94 18.46
CA SER A 470 10.86 -1.38 18.13
C SER A 470 11.24 -0.23 19.06
N GLU A 471 12.30 -0.42 19.85
CA GLU A 471 12.86 0.62 20.72
C GLU A 471 13.33 1.86 19.94
N PRO A 472 14.05 1.74 18.80
CA PRO A 472 14.37 2.89 17.96
C PRO A 472 13.13 3.64 17.43
N ALA A 473 12.05 2.94 17.10
CA ALA A 473 10.81 3.59 16.67
C ALA A 473 10.15 4.39 17.81
N VAL A 474 10.07 3.82 19.02
CA VAL A 474 9.56 4.51 20.22
C VAL A 474 10.41 5.73 20.59
N LYS A 475 11.74 5.64 20.49
CA LYS A 475 12.64 6.81 20.63
C LYS A 475 12.33 7.89 19.59
N LEU A 476 12.19 7.51 18.31
CA LEU A 476 11.91 8.43 17.20
C LEU A 476 10.53 9.11 17.37
N ALA A 477 9.50 8.36 17.76
CA ALA A 477 8.18 8.90 18.06
C ALA A 477 8.19 9.87 19.24
N THR A 478 8.96 9.56 20.29
CA THR A 478 9.16 10.43 21.46
C THR A 478 9.86 11.73 21.07
N ALA A 479 10.92 11.66 20.26
CA ALA A 479 11.61 12.83 19.72
C ALA A 479 10.68 13.68 18.83
N ASN A 480 9.84 13.05 18.01
CA ASN A 480 8.84 13.73 17.20
C ASN A 480 7.74 14.42 18.05
N ALA A 481 7.33 13.86 19.18
CA ALA A 481 6.45 14.56 20.12
C ALA A 481 7.12 15.80 20.73
N GLN A 482 8.39 15.69 21.14
CA GLN A 482 9.16 16.81 21.67
C GLN A 482 9.33 17.92 20.62
N LEU A 483 9.59 17.56 19.36
CA LEU A 483 9.77 18.49 18.23
C LEU A 483 8.51 19.31 17.88
N ASN A 484 7.33 18.92 18.41
CA ASN A 484 6.05 19.63 18.20
C ASN A 484 5.40 20.07 19.53
N ASP A 485 6.12 20.03 20.66
CA ASP A 485 5.61 20.36 21.99
C ASP A 485 4.41 19.49 22.45
N LEU A 486 4.28 18.27 21.90
CA LEU A 486 3.16 17.35 22.13
C LEU A 486 3.38 16.34 23.28
N SER A 487 4.53 16.37 23.97
CA SER A 487 4.90 15.40 25.01
C SER A 487 3.97 15.38 26.24
N ALA A 488 3.13 16.40 26.43
CA ALA A 488 2.08 16.41 27.46
C ALA A 488 0.81 15.63 27.06
N THR A 489 0.61 15.39 25.75
CA THR A 489 -0.59 14.76 25.19
C THR A 489 -0.30 13.37 24.61
N ALA A 490 0.88 13.18 24.00
CA ALA A 490 1.31 11.93 23.38
C ALA A 490 2.41 11.25 24.19
N SER A 491 2.21 9.96 24.50
CA SER A 491 3.19 9.08 25.13
C SER A 491 3.39 7.81 24.29
N PHE A 492 4.59 7.21 24.37
CA PHE A 492 4.96 6.03 23.58
C PHE A 492 5.48 4.93 24.48
N VAL A 493 5.06 3.70 24.21
CA VAL A 493 5.36 2.51 25.03
C VAL A 493 5.99 1.44 24.15
N ARG A 494 7.16 0.96 24.57
CA ARG A 494 7.84 -0.17 23.92
C ARG A 494 7.29 -1.49 24.44
N GLY A 495 6.75 -2.33 23.57
CA GLY A 495 6.21 -3.64 23.95
C GLY A 495 5.61 -4.44 22.79
N ASP A 496 5.39 -5.74 23.00
CA ASP A 496 4.60 -6.53 22.05
C ASP A 496 3.14 -6.02 22.03
N VAL A 497 2.65 -5.72 20.84
CA VAL A 497 1.33 -5.11 20.62
C VAL A 497 0.19 -6.07 21.02
N SER A 498 0.35 -7.38 20.88
CA SER A 498 -0.65 -8.36 21.32
C SER A 498 -0.68 -8.49 22.84
N GLU A 499 0.47 -8.56 23.50
CA GLU A 499 0.53 -8.63 24.96
C GLU A 499 0.07 -7.33 25.62
N PHE A 500 0.44 -6.16 25.06
CA PHE A 500 -0.09 -4.86 25.50
C PHE A 500 -1.62 -4.85 25.42
N MET A 501 -2.21 -5.24 24.28
CA MET A 501 -3.66 -5.26 24.13
C MET A 501 -4.34 -6.19 25.14
N LYS A 502 -3.80 -7.40 25.38
CA LYS A 502 -4.35 -8.31 26.41
C LYS A 502 -4.31 -7.69 27.80
N ALA A 503 -3.18 -7.07 28.18
CA ALA A 503 -3.03 -6.43 29.48
C ALA A 503 -3.99 -5.23 29.64
N ALA A 504 -4.12 -4.40 28.61
CA ALA A 504 -5.05 -3.27 28.59
C ALA A 504 -6.53 -3.74 28.69
N VAL A 505 -6.90 -4.81 27.99
CA VAL A 505 -8.24 -5.44 28.12
C VAL A 505 -8.47 -5.99 29.52
N ALA A 506 -7.49 -6.69 30.10
CA ALA A 506 -7.58 -7.24 31.47
C ALA A 506 -7.69 -6.14 32.55
N GLN A 507 -7.13 -4.96 32.28
CA GLN A 507 -7.26 -3.76 33.12
C GLN A 507 -8.54 -2.95 32.86
N GLY A 508 -9.40 -3.38 31.93
CA GLY A 508 -10.63 -2.66 31.56
C GLY A 508 -10.39 -1.33 30.84
N GLN A 509 -9.22 -1.13 30.23
CA GLN A 509 -8.93 0.10 29.49
C GLN A 509 -9.81 0.21 28.23
N GLN A 510 -10.28 1.43 27.95
CA GLN A 510 -10.97 1.76 26.71
C GLN A 510 -10.48 3.09 26.13
N TYR A 511 -10.63 3.21 24.82
CA TYR A 511 -10.21 4.34 23.99
C TYR A 511 -11.36 4.73 23.04
N ASP A 512 -11.37 6.00 22.66
CA ASP A 512 -12.43 6.58 21.83
C ASP A 512 -12.19 6.29 20.35
N ILE A 513 -10.91 6.20 20.00
CA ILE A 513 -10.39 5.80 18.70
C ILE A 513 -9.21 4.83 18.95
N VAL A 514 -9.19 3.70 18.25
CA VAL A 514 -8.02 2.81 18.17
C VAL A 514 -7.54 2.79 16.71
N VAL A 515 -6.24 2.95 16.50
CA VAL A 515 -5.56 2.75 15.21
C VAL A 515 -4.74 1.46 15.29
N LEU A 516 -4.77 0.66 14.23
CA LEU A 516 -4.04 -0.59 14.09
C LEU A 516 -3.42 -0.66 12.69
N ASP A 517 -2.12 -0.39 12.58
CA ASP A 517 -1.36 -0.46 11.31
C ASP A 517 -0.22 -1.49 11.36
N PRO A 518 -0.54 -2.80 11.37
CA PRO A 518 0.46 -3.85 11.54
C PRO A 518 1.37 -3.99 10.30
N PRO A 519 2.60 -4.49 10.49
CA PRO A 519 3.53 -4.76 9.39
C PRO A 519 2.95 -5.76 8.38
N LYS A 520 3.58 -5.86 7.20
CA LYS A 520 3.12 -6.71 6.08
C LYS A 520 3.04 -8.21 6.47
N LEU A 521 1.85 -8.67 6.87
CA LEU A 521 1.64 -10.06 7.32
C LEU A 521 1.48 -11.07 6.17
N ALA A 522 1.04 -10.62 4.98
CA ALA A 522 0.96 -11.44 3.76
C ALA A 522 1.90 -10.86 2.68
N PRO A 523 3.20 -11.24 2.68
CA PRO A 523 4.13 -10.83 1.63
C PRO A 523 3.69 -11.28 0.24
N ASP A 524 3.02 -12.44 0.14
CA ASP A 524 2.62 -13.14 -1.08
C ASP A 524 1.26 -13.86 -0.92
N ARG A 525 0.76 -14.49 -1.99
CA ARG A 525 -0.51 -15.25 -1.96
C ARG A 525 -0.46 -16.58 -1.19
N ASN A 526 0.72 -17.17 -1.00
CA ASN A 526 0.88 -18.45 -0.29
C ASN A 526 0.77 -18.26 1.24
N THR A 527 1.16 -17.09 1.72
CA THR A 527 1.12 -16.68 3.14
C THR A 527 -0.24 -16.11 3.57
N LEU A 528 -1.11 -15.74 2.62
CA LEU A 528 -2.40 -15.07 2.85
C LEU A 528 -3.28 -15.75 3.90
N THR A 529 -3.49 -17.07 3.83
CA THR A 529 -4.34 -17.80 4.79
C THR A 529 -3.83 -17.69 6.23
N ARG A 530 -2.51 -17.81 6.44
CA ARG A 530 -1.89 -17.65 7.76
C ARG A 530 -1.94 -16.20 8.23
N ALA A 531 -1.79 -15.25 7.32
CA ALA A 531 -1.90 -13.83 7.61
C ALA A 531 -3.32 -13.43 8.04
N ARG A 532 -4.36 -13.96 7.36
CA ARG A 532 -5.78 -13.71 7.69
C ARG A 532 -6.08 -14.06 9.16
N ILE A 533 -5.58 -15.20 9.65
CA ILE A 533 -5.72 -15.62 11.06
C ILE A 533 -5.06 -14.61 12.02
N LYS A 534 -3.87 -14.11 11.68
CA LYS A 534 -3.19 -13.08 12.49
C LYS A 534 -3.93 -11.74 12.47
N TYR A 535 -4.36 -11.26 11.31
CA TYR A 535 -5.17 -10.04 11.17
C TYR A 535 -6.47 -10.13 11.98
N LEU A 536 -7.17 -11.26 11.91
CA LEU A 536 -8.38 -11.54 12.68
C LEU A 536 -8.13 -11.43 14.18
N ARG A 537 -7.09 -12.11 14.69
CA ARG A 537 -6.68 -12.05 16.11
C ARG A 537 -6.36 -10.62 16.57
N LEU A 538 -5.61 -9.86 15.77
CA LEU A 538 -5.22 -8.48 16.10
C LEU A 538 -6.45 -7.55 16.13
N ASN A 539 -7.33 -7.65 15.12
CA ASN A 539 -8.56 -6.85 15.08
C ASN A 539 -9.51 -7.21 16.23
N THR A 540 -9.73 -8.50 16.51
CA THR A 540 -10.54 -8.96 17.66
C THR A 540 -10.01 -8.43 19.00
N LEU A 541 -8.68 -8.27 19.17
CA LEU A 541 -8.11 -7.63 20.37
C LEU A 541 -8.31 -6.11 20.37
N ALA A 542 -8.02 -5.43 19.26
CA ALA A 542 -8.17 -3.97 19.15
C ALA A 542 -9.63 -3.53 19.37
N MET A 543 -10.61 -4.28 18.83
CA MET A 543 -12.03 -3.99 18.99
C MET A 543 -12.54 -4.08 20.44
N LYS A 544 -11.86 -4.82 21.32
CA LYS A 544 -12.17 -4.87 22.77
C LYS A 544 -11.71 -3.61 23.52
N LEU A 545 -10.78 -2.85 22.95
CA LEU A 545 -10.26 -1.60 23.51
C LEU A 545 -11.00 -0.36 23.01
N VAL A 546 -11.84 -0.48 21.98
CA VAL A 546 -12.69 0.63 21.50
C VAL A 546 -13.94 0.74 22.39
N ARG A 547 -14.26 1.93 22.89
CA ARG A 547 -15.50 2.16 23.67
C ARG A 547 -16.78 1.89 22.85
N PRO A 548 -17.95 1.68 23.49
CA PRO A 548 -19.25 1.73 22.82
C PRO A 548 -19.43 3.02 22.00
N GLY A 549 -19.79 2.89 20.72
CA GLY A 549 -19.89 3.99 19.77
C GLY A 549 -18.57 4.60 19.28
N GLY A 550 -17.41 4.12 19.74
CA GLY A 550 -16.08 4.56 19.33
C GLY A 550 -15.63 4.05 17.95
N LEU A 551 -14.41 4.40 17.54
CA LEU A 551 -13.87 4.10 16.21
C LEU A 551 -12.68 3.13 16.25
N LEU A 552 -12.61 2.26 15.24
CA LEU A 552 -11.41 1.51 14.86
C LEU A 552 -10.97 1.98 13.47
N MET A 553 -9.71 2.39 13.33
CA MET A 553 -9.01 2.50 12.05
C MET A 553 -8.03 1.33 11.94
N THR A 554 -8.18 0.47 10.94
CA THR A 554 -7.37 -0.74 10.78
C THR A 554 -6.83 -0.86 9.36
N CYS A 555 -5.57 -1.25 9.23
CA CYS A 555 -4.84 -1.20 7.97
C CYS A 555 -4.24 -2.55 7.58
N SER A 556 -4.01 -2.72 6.29
CA SER A 556 -3.19 -3.78 5.70
C SER A 556 -2.35 -3.20 4.57
N CYS A 557 -1.03 -3.21 4.73
CA CYS A 557 -0.05 -2.92 3.67
C CYS A 557 0.35 -4.19 2.87
N SER A 558 -0.44 -5.25 2.95
CA SER A 558 -0.20 -6.53 2.28
C SER A 558 -0.95 -6.62 0.96
N GLY A 559 -0.25 -6.49 -0.17
CA GLY A 559 -0.85 -6.61 -1.51
C GLY A 559 -1.68 -7.87 -1.73
N ALA A 560 -1.24 -9.03 -1.22
CA ALA A 560 -2.04 -10.26 -1.30
C ALA A 560 -3.38 -10.19 -0.55
N MET A 561 -3.51 -9.36 0.49
CA MET A 561 -4.74 -9.15 1.27
C MET A 561 -5.63 -8.06 0.67
N THR A 562 -5.03 -6.97 0.17
CA THR A 562 -5.77 -5.93 -0.58
C THR A 562 -6.39 -6.52 -1.85
N GLN A 563 -5.58 -7.24 -2.65
CA GLN A 563 -6.01 -7.83 -3.92
C GLN A 563 -6.96 -9.03 -3.78
N SER A 564 -7.10 -9.63 -2.58
CA SER A 564 -8.10 -10.68 -2.35
C SER A 564 -9.49 -10.12 -2.01
N GLY A 565 -9.59 -8.84 -1.62
CA GLY A 565 -10.83 -8.24 -1.11
C GLY A 565 -11.29 -8.78 0.24
N GLU A 566 -10.52 -9.68 0.89
CA GLU A 566 -10.94 -10.36 2.12
C GLU A 566 -10.80 -9.48 3.38
N PHE A 567 -10.08 -8.36 3.31
CA PHE A 567 -9.77 -7.55 4.49
C PHE A 567 -11.03 -7.06 5.20
N LEU A 568 -11.98 -6.45 4.48
CA LEU A 568 -13.25 -5.99 5.06
C LEU A 568 -14.06 -7.15 5.65
N VAL A 569 -14.12 -8.29 4.96
CA VAL A 569 -14.83 -9.49 5.43
C VAL A 569 -14.23 -10.01 6.74
N MET A 570 -12.90 -10.04 6.85
CA MET A 570 -12.17 -10.44 8.05
C MET A 570 -12.37 -9.45 9.21
N VAL A 571 -12.41 -8.14 8.95
CA VAL A 571 -12.70 -7.15 10.01
C VAL A 571 -14.16 -7.27 10.50
N VAL A 572 -15.12 -7.57 9.61
CA VAL A 572 -16.51 -7.86 10.01
C VAL A 572 -16.60 -9.14 10.85
N GLU A 573 -15.85 -10.19 10.50
CA GLU A 573 -15.73 -11.41 11.32
C GLU A 573 -15.16 -11.10 12.72
N ALA A 574 -14.15 -10.23 12.82
CA ALA A 574 -13.61 -9.78 14.11
C ALA A 574 -14.67 -9.07 14.97
N SER A 575 -15.55 -8.27 14.35
CA SER A 575 -16.63 -7.57 15.07
C SER A 575 -17.66 -8.56 15.64
N GLN A 576 -17.98 -9.60 14.87
CA GLN A 576 -18.86 -10.69 15.32
C GLN A 576 -18.24 -11.47 16.49
N GLN A 577 -16.94 -11.75 16.47
CA GLN A 577 -16.24 -12.44 17.57
C GLN A 577 -16.23 -11.66 18.89
N VAL A 578 -16.28 -10.33 18.85
CA VAL A 578 -16.43 -9.50 20.06
C VAL A 578 -17.90 -9.19 20.42
N GLY A 579 -18.86 -9.71 19.65
CA GLY A 579 -20.29 -9.50 19.87
C GLY A 579 -20.79 -8.09 19.53
N ARG A 580 -20.10 -7.37 18.64
CA ARG A 580 -20.39 -5.95 18.33
C ARG A 580 -20.79 -5.73 16.88
N GLN A 581 -21.75 -4.83 16.69
CA GLN A 581 -22.10 -4.35 15.35
C GLN A 581 -21.08 -3.31 14.89
N ALA A 582 -20.68 -3.37 13.63
CA ALA A 582 -19.75 -2.44 13.01
C ALA A 582 -20.43 -1.67 11.86
N THR A 583 -20.13 -0.38 11.75
CA THR A 583 -20.54 0.47 10.61
C THR A 583 -19.29 0.94 9.90
N LEU A 584 -19.14 0.66 8.61
CA LEU A 584 -18.05 1.19 7.80
C LEU A 584 -18.25 2.70 7.55
N LEU A 585 -17.25 3.51 7.90
CA LEU A 585 -17.25 4.97 7.67
C LEU A 585 -16.41 5.34 6.46
N ARG A 586 -15.30 4.64 6.24
CA ARG A 586 -14.37 4.89 5.14
C ARG A 586 -13.61 3.62 4.80
N GLU A 587 -13.49 3.35 3.51
CA GLU A 587 -12.50 2.48 2.91
C GLU A 587 -11.59 3.35 2.04
N ALA A 588 -10.28 3.15 2.12
CA ALA A 588 -9.28 3.95 1.40
C ALA A 588 -8.03 3.14 1.07
N GLY A 589 -7.35 3.53 0.00
CA GLY A 589 -6.02 3.02 -0.36
C GLY A 589 -4.90 3.95 0.11
N ALA A 590 -3.70 3.75 -0.46
CA ALA A 590 -2.56 4.64 -0.27
C ALA A 590 -2.85 6.06 -0.80
N ALA A 591 -2.14 7.05 -0.27
CA ALA A 591 -2.28 8.45 -0.63
C ALA A 591 -2.02 8.71 -2.14
N PRO A 592 -2.66 9.73 -2.78
CA PRO A 592 -2.71 9.85 -4.25
C PRO A 592 -1.38 9.98 -5.01
N ASP A 593 -0.31 10.36 -4.33
CA ASP A 593 1.06 10.39 -4.85
C ASP A 593 1.69 8.99 -5.01
N HIS A 594 1.04 7.95 -4.48
CA HIS A 594 1.31 6.54 -4.75
C HIS A 594 0.50 6.07 -5.97
N VAL A 595 0.66 6.80 -7.08
CA VAL A 595 -0.08 6.59 -8.33
C VAL A 595 0.00 5.14 -8.82
N LEU A 596 -1.09 4.63 -9.37
CA LEU A 596 -1.22 3.25 -9.84
C LEU A 596 -1.43 3.21 -11.36
N ASN A 597 -0.98 2.14 -12.02
CA ASN A 597 -1.34 1.87 -13.41
C ASN A 597 -2.63 1.02 -13.42
N PRO A 598 -3.76 1.50 -13.97
CA PRO A 598 -5.02 0.75 -13.98
C PRO A 598 -4.97 -0.60 -14.71
N ALA A 599 -3.98 -0.82 -15.58
CA ALA A 599 -3.76 -2.10 -16.26
C ALA A 599 -2.86 -3.07 -15.45
N TYR A 600 -2.47 -2.71 -14.22
CA TYR A 600 -1.63 -3.48 -13.30
C TYR A 600 -2.20 -3.42 -11.88
N ALA A 601 -3.28 -4.17 -11.64
CA ALA A 601 -3.97 -4.22 -10.35
C ALA A 601 -3.08 -4.74 -9.22
N GLU A 602 -2.01 -5.48 -9.53
CA GLU A 602 -1.02 -5.94 -8.55
C GLU A 602 -0.24 -4.79 -7.88
N GLY A 603 -0.34 -3.56 -8.39
CA GLY A 603 0.15 -2.35 -7.75
C GLY A 603 -0.67 -1.91 -6.52
N GLU A 604 -1.91 -2.40 -6.34
CA GLU A 604 -2.71 -2.13 -5.14
C GLU A 604 -2.17 -2.93 -3.95
N TYR A 605 -1.78 -2.23 -2.88
CA TYR A 605 -1.12 -2.85 -1.72
C TYR A 605 -1.58 -2.38 -0.34
N LEU A 606 -2.29 -1.26 -0.25
CA LEU A 606 -2.74 -0.67 1.02
C LEU A 606 -4.26 -0.64 1.06
N THR A 607 -4.84 -1.14 2.14
CA THR A 607 -6.25 -0.96 2.49
C THR A 607 -6.34 -0.40 3.91
N ASN A 608 -7.03 0.73 4.08
CA ASN A 608 -7.37 1.33 5.37
C ASN A 608 -8.90 1.32 5.51
N LEU A 609 -9.39 0.72 6.60
CA LEU A 609 -10.80 0.69 6.96
C LEU A 609 -11.00 1.48 8.25
N THR A 610 -11.87 2.48 8.23
CA THR A 610 -12.37 3.12 9.46
C THR A 610 -13.80 2.66 9.71
N MET A 611 -14.04 2.09 10.89
CA MET A 611 -15.34 1.60 11.32
C MET A 611 -15.73 2.20 12.67
N ARG A 612 -17.03 2.45 12.85
CA ARG A 612 -17.63 2.70 14.16
C ARG A 612 -18.10 1.37 14.74
N LEU A 613 -17.79 1.11 16.00
CA LEU A 613 -18.23 -0.07 16.72
C LEU A 613 -19.31 0.33 17.72
N LEU A 614 -20.46 -0.33 17.66
CA LEU A 614 -21.58 -0.13 18.58
C LEU A 614 -21.39 -0.97 19.85
#